data_AF-A0A0Q6B8D8-F1
#
_entry.id   AF-A0A0Q6B8D8-F1
#
_cell.length_a   1.000
_cell.length_b   1.000
_cell.length_c   1.000
_cell.angle_alpha   90.00
_cell.angle_beta   90.00
_cell.angle_gamma   90.00
#
_symmetry.space_group_name_H-M   'P 1'
#
loop_
_entity.id
_entity.type
_entity.pdbx_description
1 polymer ?
#
loop_
_entity_poly.entity_id
_entity_poly.type
_entity_poly.pdbx_seq_one_letter_code
_entity_poly.pdbx_strand_id
1 'polypeptide(L)'
;MLFAHAPKLVLAGPYPVIRPVADRAAALDAEVVVLSCEMATPIDDVVGFDWAVVAVDAATPTAVQLDRAVDSLADGLRRGALVVVASDRPVAQAARRFADDLARASGLPTGEAFAVAACEAGVVTWAVDAQAEDEAAHLLERIGAPVGDGVPVA
;
A
#
# COMPACT_ATOMS: atom_id res chain seq x y z
N MET A 1 1.96 -9.57 -30.01
CA MET A 1 1.96 -10.29 -28.72
C MET A 1 1.87 -9.23 -27.63
N LEU A 2 0.68 -9.03 -27.07
CA LEU A 2 0.47 -8.12 -25.95
C LEU A 2 0.78 -8.92 -24.69
N PHE A 3 1.91 -8.67 -24.05
CA PHE A 3 2.12 -9.15 -22.70
C PHE A 3 1.10 -8.45 -21.82
N ALA A 4 0.00 -9.14 -21.48
CA ALA A 4 -0.81 -8.77 -20.34
C ALA A 4 0.05 -9.12 -19.11
N HIS A 5 0.93 -8.20 -18.73
CA HIS A 5 1.75 -8.37 -17.53
C HIS A 5 0.81 -8.41 -16.33
N ALA A 6 1.03 -9.41 -15.47
CA ALA A 6 0.41 -9.46 -14.15
C ALA A 6 0.67 -8.14 -13.42
N PRO A 7 -0.33 -7.54 -12.75
CA PRO A 7 -0.11 -6.34 -11.98
C PRO A 7 0.87 -6.63 -10.84
N LYS A 8 1.86 -5.76 -10.66
CA LYS A 8 2.83 -5.86 -9.58
C LYS A 8 2.31 -5.13 -8.34
N LEU A 9 2.13 -5.89 -7.25
CA LEU A 9 1.59 -5.44 -5.97
C LEU A 9 2.67 -5.51 -4.89
N VAL A 10 2.95 -4.36 -4.26
CA VAL A 10 3.84 -4.29 -3.10
C VAL A 10 2.99 -4.23 -1.82
N LEU A 11 3.28 -5.08 -0.84
CA LEU A 11 2.61 -5.11 0.45
C LEU A 11 3.62 -4.76 1.53
N ALA A 12 3.47 -3.60 2.17
CA ALA A 12 4.35 -3.14 3.23
C ALA A 12 3.64 -3.18 4.59
N GLY A 13 4.26 -3.79 5.60
CA GLY A 13 3.70 -3.85 6.95
C GLY A 13 3.91 -5.20 7.62
N PRO A 14 3.33 -5.41 8.82
CA PRO A 14 3.57 -6.62 9.59
C PRO A 14 3.09 -7.87 8.85
N TYR A 15 3.95 -8.90 8.77
CA TYR A 15 3.66 -10.11 7.99
C TYR A 15 2.29 -10.76 8.30
N PRO A 16 1.88 -10.94 9.58
CA PRO A 16 0.58 -11.54 9.89
C PRO A 16 -0.61 -10.76 9.31
N VAL A 17 -0.47 -9.44 9.20
CA VAL A 17 -1.52 -8.53 8.72
C VAL A 17 -1.62 -8.55 7.20
N ILE A 18 -0.48 -8.60 6.50
CA ILE A 18 -0.45 -8.56 5.04
C ILE A 18 -0.51 -9.92 4.37
N ARG A 19 -0.17 -11.01 5.06
CA ARG A 19 -0.16 -12.37 4.49
C ARG A 19 -1.51 -12.78 3.87
N PRO A 20 -2.68 -12.59 4.52
CA PRO A 20 -3.96 -12.95 3.90
C PRO A 20 -4.27 -12.16 2.63
N VAL A 21 -3.79 -10.92 2.54
CA VAL A 21 -3.91 -10.07 1.34
C VAL A 21 -2.96 -10.56 0.25
N ALA A 22 -1.72 -10.92 0.62
CA ALA A 22 -0.72 -11.49 -0.28
C ALA A 22 -1.22 -12.78 -0.93
N ASP A 23 -1.75 -13.71 -0.13
CA ASP A 23 -2.26 -15.00 -0.59
C ASP A 23 -3.42 -14.81 -1.59
N ARG A 24 -4.32 -13.86 -1.32
CA ARG A 24 -5.44 -13.52 -2.21
C ARG A 24 -4.98 -12.85 -3.50
N ALA A 25 -4.03 -11.93 -3.43
CA ALA A 25 -3.48 -11.26 -4.60
C ALA A 25 -2.72 -12.25 -5.50
N ALA A 26 -1.90 -13.13 -4.93
CA ALA A 26 -1.21 -14.18 -5.67
C ALA A 26 -2.19 -15.17 -6.33
N ALA A 27 -3.31 -15.48 -5.68
CA ALA A 27 -4.38 -16.29 -6.27
C ALA A 27 -5.11 -15.62 -7.45
N LEU A 28 -4.95 -14.30 -7.61
CA LEU A 28 -5.47 -13.51 -8.74
C LEU A 28 -4.38 -13.26 -9.81
N ASP A 29 -3.32 -14.07 -9.81
CA ASP A 29 -2.16 -13.99 -10.71
C ASP A 29 -1.40 -12.66 -10.61
N ALA A 30 -1.45 -11.95 -9.47
CA ALA A 30 -0.61 -10.78 -9.24
C ALA A 30 0.83 -11.17 -8.88
N GLU A 31 1.80 -10.37 -9.31
CA GLU A 31 3.17 -10.44 -8.80
C GLU A 31 3.21 -9.74 -7.44
N VAL A 32 3.44 -10.48 -6.36
CA VAL A 32 3.36 -9.93 -4.98
C VAL A 32 4.74 -9.83 -4.35
N VAL A 33 5.08 -8.64 -3.85
CA VAL A 33 6.30 -8.37 -3.10
C VAL A 33 5.92 -7.98 -1.68
N VAL A 34 6.51 -8.64 -0.68
CA VAL A 34 6.13 -8.50 0.74
C VAL A 34 7.26 -7.85 1.53
N LEU A 35 7.04 -6.64 2.03
CA LEU A 35 7.96 -5.85 2.84
C LEU A 35 7.54 -5.94 4.31
N SER A 36 7.98 -6.99 5.01
CA SER A 36 7.53 -7.29 6.37
C SER A 36 8.58 -7.18 7.48
N CYS A 37 9.82 -6.80 7.15
CA CYS A 37 10.90 -6.65 8.11
C CYS A 37 11.79 -5.45 7.77
N GLU A 38 12.63 -5.03 8.72
CA GLU A 38 13.57 -3.90 8.59
C GLU A 38 14.72 -4.14 7.60
N MET A 39 14.65 -5.20 6.79
CA MET A 39 15.66 -5.45 5.76
C MET A 39 15.42 -4.51 4.59
N ALA A 40 16.48 -3.83 4.17
CA ALA A 40 16.49 -3.09 2.92
C ALA A 40 16.13 -4.05 1.78
N THR A 41 15.01 -3.78 1.13
CA THR A 41 14.57 -4.58 -0.01
C THR A 41 15.37 -4.14 -1.23
N PRO A 42 15.88 -5.07 -2.07
CA PRO A 42 16.51 -4.71 -3.33
C PRO A 42 15.57 -3.81 -4.15
N ILE A 43 16.08 -2.68 -4.63
CA ILE A 43 15.29 -1.71 -5.41
C ILE A 43 14.60 -2.40 -6.59
N ASP A 44 15.28 -3.35 -7.25
CA ASP A 44 14.77 -4.11 -8.38
C ASP A 44 13.43 -4.83 -8.08
N ASP A 45 13.23 -5.27 -6.84
CA ASP A 45 12.02 -5.99 -6.44
C ASP A 45 10.82 -5.03 -6.32
N VAL A 46 11.01 -3.75 -6.03
CA VAL A 46 9.92 -2.77 -5.91
C VAL A 46 9.75 -1.91 -7.15
N VAL A 47 10.74 -1.85 -8.05
CA VAL A 47 10.67 -1.00 -9.24
C VAL A 47 9.46 -1.31 -10.11
N GLY A 48 8.75 -0.23 -10.46
CA GLY A 48 7.67 -0.25 -11.42
C GLY A 48 6.40 -0.92 -10.91
N PHE A 49 6.13 -0.89 -9.60
CA PHE A 49 4.89 -1.45 -9.06
C PHE A 49 3.64 -0.73 -9.61
N ASP A 50 2.57 -1.49 -9.82
CA ASP A 50 1.25 -0.95 -10.19
C ASP A 50 0.54 -0.43 -8.95
N TRP A 51 0.54 -1.24 -7.89
CA TRP A 51 -0.17 -0.97 -6.66
C TRP A 51 0.72 -1.23 -5.45
N ALA A 52 0.48 -0.47 -4.37
CA ALA A 52 1.05 -0.76 -3.07
C ALA A 52 -0.02 -0.68 -1.97
N VAL A 53 0.07 -1.55 -0.97
CA VAL A 53 -0.73 -1.46 0.25
C VAL A 53 0.22 -1.36 1.44
N VAL A 54 0.10 -0.27 2.19
CA VAL A 54 0.85 -0.02 3.42
C VAL A 54 -0.06 -0.31 4.61
N ALA A 55 0.11 -1.46 5.23
CA ALA A 55 -0.63 -1.87 6.42
C ALA A 55 0.00 -1.27 7.68
N VAL A 56 -0.74 -0.39 8.34
CA VAL A 56 -0.34 0.32 9.55
C VAL A 56 -0.99 -0.34 10.77
N ASP A 57 -0.15 -0.89 11.65
CA ASP A 57 -0.61 -1.52 12.89
C ASP A 57 -0.66 -0.57 14.10
N ALA A 58 -1.03 -1.11 15.26
CA ALA A 58 -1.00 -0.40 16.54
C ALA A 58 0.27 -0.62 17.37
N ALA A 59 1.10 -1.59 16.99
CA ALA A 59 2.31 -1.94 17.74
C ALA A 59 3.42 -0.89 17.54
N THR A 60 3.47 -0.28 16.36
CA THR A 60 4.49 0.71 15.99
C THR A 60 3.85 2.10 15.79
N PRO A 61 4.51 3.21 16.15
CA PRO A 61 4.00 4.54 15.83
C PRO A 61 3.74 4.71 14.33
N THR A 62 2.56 5.22 13.97
CA THR A 62 2.13 5.39 12.58
C THR A 62 3.15 6.15 11.72
N ALA A 63 3.72 7.24 12.25
CA ALA A 63 4.74 8.01 11.53
C ALA A 63 5.95 7.15 11.14
N VAL A 64 6.47 6.35 12.08
CA VAL A 64 7.63 5.47 11.81
C VAL A 64 7.32 4.43 10.74
N GLN A 65 6.11 3.86 10.75
CA GLN A 65 5.69 2.88 9.73
C GLN A 65 5.58 3.53 8.35
N LEU A 66 5.02 4.75 8.28
CA LEU A 66 4.84 5.48 7.04
C LEU A 66 6.16 6.01 6.48
N ASP A 67 7.06 6.52 7.32
CA ASP A 67 8.40 6.97 6.91
C ASP A 67 9.18 5.82 6.26
N ARG A 68 9.16 4.63 6.89
CA ARG A 68 9.77 3.41 6.32
C ARG A 68 9.14 3.01 4.99
N ALA A 69 7.83 3.16 4.86
CA ALA A 69 7.14 2.88 3.60
C ALA A 69 7.52 3.89 2.51
N VAL A 70 7.72 5.17 2.85
CA VAL A 70 8.24 6.18 1.90
C VAL A 70 9.61 5.76 1.40
N ASP A 71 10.55 5.47 2.32
CA ASP A 71 11.92 5.06 1.96
C ASP A 71 11.95 3.82 1.06
N SER A 72 11.01 2.89 1.28
CA SER A 72 10.96 1.64 0.52
C SER A 72 10.27 1.78 -0.84
N LEU A 73 9.30 2.70 -0.98
CA LEU A 73 8.47 2.81 -2.18
C LEU A 73 8.93 3.90 -3.15
N ALA A 74 9.63 4.93 -2.67
CA ALA A 74 9.95 6.12 -3.47
C ALA A 74 10.69 5.78 -4.77
N ASP A 75 11.73 4.95 -4.69
CA ASP A 75 12.54 4.56 -5.86
C ASP A 75 11.81 3.60 -6.81
N GLY A 76 10.79 2.90 -6.31
CA GLY A 76 9.99 1.96 -7.09
C GLY A 76 8.75 2.58 -7.74
N LEU A 77 8.39 3.80 -7.33
CA LEU A 77 7.17 4.48 -7.74
C LEU A 77 7.21 4.83 -9.23
N ARG A 78 6.11 4.52 -9.93
CA ARG A 78 5.94 4.87 -11.33
C ARG A 78 4.69 5.71 -11.55
N ARG A 79 4.58 6.28 -12.76
CA ARG A 79 3.36 6.97 -13.17
C ARG A 79 2.18 6.01 -13.29
N GLY A 80 1.02 6.44 -12.80
CA GLY A 80 -0.22 5.66 -12.71
C GLY A 80 -0.26 4.67 -11.54
N ALA A 81 0.72 4.70 -10.63
CA ALA A 81 0.68 3.82 -9.47
C ALA A 81 -0.36 4.29 -8.44
N LEU A 82 -0.97 3.34 -7.72
CA LEU A 82 -1.85 3.60 -6.58
C LEU A 82 -1.24 3.06 -5.30
N VAL A 83 -1.21 3.87 -4.25
CA VAL A 83 -0.76 3.48 -2.91
C VAL A 83 -1.92 3.60 -1.92
N VAL A 84 -2.26 2.50 -1.25
CA VAL A 84 -3.32 2.46 -0.23
C VAL A 84 -2.68 2.34 1.16
N VAL A 85 -2.87 3.36 2.00
CA VAL A 85 -2.53 3.29 3.43
C VAL A 85 -3.71 2.70 4.18
N ALA A 86 -3.55 1.49 4.71
CA ALA A 86 -4.61 0.73 5.34
C ALA A 86 -4.36 0.54 6.84
N SER A 87 -5.38 0.74 7.66
CA SER A 87 -5.32 0.54 9.11
C SER A 87 -6.68 0.20 9.69
N ASP A 88 -6.74 -0.42 10.86
CA ASP A 88 -7.99 -0.57 11.64
C ASP A 88 -8.35 0.69 12.45
N ARG A 89 -7.53 1.74 12.38
CA ARG A 89 -7.69 3.00 13.12
C ARG A 89 -7.65 4.19 12.17
N PRO A 90 -8.12 5.38 12.61
CA PRO A 90 -8.05 6.58 11.80
C PRO A 90 -6.63 6.89 11.29
N VAL A 91 -6.47 6.96 9.97
CA VAL A 91 -5.19 7.15 9.28
C VAL A 91 -5.24 8.22 8.19
N ALA A 92 -6.42 8.72 7.81
CA ALA A 92 -6.58 9.68 6.71
C ALA A 92 -5.64 10.90 6.79
N GLN A 93 -5.46 11.50 7.98
CA GLN A 93 -4.55 12.64 8.13
C GLN A 93 -3.07 12.23 7.95
N ALA A 94 -2.70 11.04 8.40
CA ALA A 94 -1.34 10.53 8.25
C ALA A 94 -1.06 10.12 6.80
N ALA A 95 -2.04 9.53 6.11
CA ALA A 95 -1.99 9.20 4.69
C ALA A 95 -1.80 10.44 3.80
N ARG A 96 -2.43 11.57 4.15
CA ARG A 96 -2.20 12.86 3.47
C ARG A 96 -0.74 13.30 3.55
N ARG A 97 -0.15 13.27 4.75
CA ARG A 97 1.26 13.62 4.95
C ARG A 97 2.18 12.64 4.22
N PHE A 98 1.89 11.35 4.32
CA PHE A 98 2.59 10.31 3.58
C PHE A 98 2.58 10.56 2.08
N ALA A 99 1.46 11.00 1.51
CA ALA A 99 1.38 11.34 0.09
C ALA A 99 2.31 12.52 -0.29
N ASP A 100 2.38 13.55 0.56
CA ASP A 100 3.30 14.68 0.36
C ASP A 100 4.77 14.26 0.48
N ASP A 101 5.08 13.40 1.45
CA ASP A 101 6.44 12.93 1.70
C ASP A 101 6.90 11.95 0.61
N LEU A 102 6.03 11.07 0.13
CA LEU A 102 6.28 10.18 -0.99
C LEU A 102 6.51 10.96 -2.30
N ALA A 103 5.73 12.02 -2.55
CA ALA A 103 5.96 12.92 -3.68
C ALA A 103 7.31 13.60 -3.61
N ARG A 104 7.71 14.07 -2.42
CA ARG A 104 9.01 14.71 -2.20
C ARG A 104 10.17 13.73 -2.41
N ALA A 105 10.05 12.51 -1.91
CA ALA A 105 11.08 11.48 -2.01
C ALA A 105 11.24 10.95 -3.45
N SER A 106 10.12 10.69 -4.14
CA SER A 106 10.13 10.17 -5.53
C SER A 106 10.36 11.25 -6.60
N GLY A 107 10.11 12.52 -6.28
CA GLY A 107 10.11 13.62 -7.24
C GLY A 107 8.91 13.60 -8.20
N LEU A 108 7.88 12.79 -7.92
CA LEU A 108 6.65 12.70 -8.71
C LEU A 108 5.50 13.48 -8.03
N PRO A 109 4.63 14.18 -8.78
CA PRO A 109 3.49 14.88 -8.21
C PRO A 109 2.32 13.94 -7.87
N THR A 110 1.83 13.96 -6.63
CA THR A 110 0.61 13.25 -6.20
C THR A 110 -0.63 13.78 -6.92
N GLY A 111 -1.55 12.89 -7.31
CA GLY A 111 -2.79 13.19 -8.03
C GLY A 111 -2.62 13.35 -9.55
N GLU A 112 -1.40 13.59 -10.03
CA GLU A 112 -1.08 13.67 -11.45
C GLU A 112 -0.26 12.48 -11.93
N ALA A 113 0.80 12.14 -11.19
CA ALA A 113 1.69 11.04 -11.52
C ALA A 113 1.32 9.76 -10.78
N PHE A 114 0.85 9.82 -9.54
CA PHE A 114 0.44 8.65 -8.77
C PHE A 114 -0.66 9.04 -7.79
N ALA A 115 -1.39 8.05 -7.31
CA ALA A 115 -2.52 8.23 -6.40
C ALA A 115 -2.24 7.66 -5.01
N VAL A 116 -2.82 8.28 -3.98
CA VAL A 116 -2.82 7.76 -2.61
C VAL A 116 -4.24 7.74 -2.06
N ALA A 117 -4.58 6.67 -1.35
CA ALA A 117 -5.82 6.55 -0.60
C ALA A 117 -5.56 6.08 0.84
N ALA A 118 -6.46 6.43 1.75
CA ALA A 118 -6.54 5.93 3.11
C ALA A 118 -7.71 4.97 3.25
N CYS A 119 -7.45 3.82 3.83
CA CYS A 119 -8.44 2.80 4.15
C CYS A 119 -8.45 2.56 5.66
N GLU A 120 -9.63 2.68 6.28
CA GLU A 120 -9.85 2.50 7.71
C GLU A 120 -10.89 1.41 7.90
N ALA A 121 -10.52 0.33 8.61
CA ALA A 121 -11.37 -0.83 8.84
C ALA A 121 -12.03 -1.38 7.56
N GLY A 122 -11.28 -1.37 6.45
CA GLY A 122 -11.74 -1.85 5.14
C GLY A 122 -12.55 -0.85 4.31
N VAL A 123 -12.72 0.39 4.76
CA VAL A 123 -13.45 1.44 4.05
C VAL A 123 -12.48 2.54 3.63
N VAL A 124 -12.55 2.98 2.38
CA VAL A 124 -11.78 4.15 1.92
C VAL A 124 -12.36 5.41 2.57
N THR A 125 -11.56 6.13 3.37
CA THR A 125 -12.00 7.33 4.10
C THR A 125 -11.45 8.63 3.53
N TRP A 126 -10.43 8.52 2.69
CA TRP A 126 -9.84 9.64 1.98
C TRP A 126 -9.07 9.14 0.77
N ALA A 127 -9.08 9.92 -0.32
CA ALA A 127 -8.17 9.74 -1.44
C ALA A 127 -7.77 11.10 -2.01
N VAL A 128 -6.72 11.12 -2.83
CA VAL A 128 -6.23 12.35 -3.48
C VAL A 128 -7.23 12.92 -4.49
N ASP A 129 -8.03 12.05 -5.11
CA ASP A 129 -9.15 12.39 -5.99
C ASP A 129 -10.18 11.24 -6.00
N ALA A 130 -11.28 11.42 -6.73
CA ALA A 130 -12.38 10.44 -6.79
C ALA A 130 -11.98 9.15 -7.56
N GLN A 131 -11.09 9.24 -8.55
CA GLN A 131 -10.64 8.06 -9.28
C GLN A 131 -9.79 7.17 -8.38
N ALA A 132 -8.90 7.76 -7.58
CA ALA A 132 -8.11 7.06 -6.58
C ALA A 132 -8.99 6.38 -5.52
N GLU A 133 -10.11 6.99 -5.14
CA GLU A 133 -11.09 6.39 -4.22
C GLU A 133 -11.73 5.13 -4.83
N ASP A 134 -12.22 5.23 -6.07
CA ASP A 134 -12.86 4.12 -6.79
C ASP A 134 -11.87 2.96 -7.04
N GLU A 135 -10.65 3.27 -7.48
CA GLU A 135 -9.61 2.27 -7.73
C GLU A 135 -9.16 1.58 -6.43
N ALA A 136 -9.01 2.32 -5.34
CA ALA A 136 -8.67 1.75 -4.04
C ALA A 136 -9.79 0.84 -3.51
N ALA A 137 -11.05 1.28 -3.62
CA ALA A 137 -12.19 0.47 -3.23
C ALA A 137 -12.26 -0.83 -4.05
N HIS A 138 -12.08 -0.75 -5.38
CA HIS A 138 -12.07 -1.91 -6.25
C HIS A 138 -10.92 -2.88 -5.95
N LEU A 139 -9.72 -2.37 -5.70
CA LEU A 139 -8.57 -3.18 -5.29
C LEU A 139 -8.89 -3.95 -4.00
N LEU A 140 -9.35 -3.23 -2.96
CA LEU A 140 -9.67 -3.80 -1.66
C LEU A 140 -10.83 -4.78 -1.69
N GLU A 141 -11.81 -4.60 -2.58
CA GLU A 141 -12.88 -5.59 -2.79
C GLU A 141 -12.31 -6.93 -3.29
N ARG A 142 -11.29 -6.88 -4.15
CA ARG A 142 -10.69 -8.08 -4.75
C ARG A 142 -9.71 -8.80 -3.84
N ILE A 143 -8.81 -8.06 -3.19
CA ILE A 143 -7.73 -8.65 -2.37
C ILE A 143 -8.01 -8.59 -0.87
N GLY A 144 -9.03 -7.84 -0.45
CA GLY A 144 -9.33 -7.51 0.93
C GLY A 144 -8.47 -6.39 1.52
N ALA A 145 -8.91 -5.84 2.64
CA ALA A 145 -8.07 -4.98 3.47
C ALA A 145 -7.17 -5.81 4.38
N PRO A 146 -5.93 -5.33 4.65
CA PRO A 146 -5.11 -5.88 5.72
C PRO A 146 -5.79 -5.57 7.06
N VAL A 147 -6.08 -6.61 7.83
CA VAL A 147 -6.72 -6.51 9.14
C VAL A 147 -5.72 -7.02 10.16
N GLY A 148 -5.50 -6.26 11.23
CA GLY A 148 -4.80 -6.77 12.39
C GLY A 148 -5.64 -7.87 13.00
N ASP A 149 -5.17 -9.13 12.98
CA ASP A 149 -5.78 -10.18 13.79
C ASP A 149 -5.77 -9.70 15.24
N GLY A 150 -6.92 -9.19 15.70
CA GLY A 150 -7.27 -9.26 17.09
C GLY A 150 -7.30 -10.75 17.40
N VAL A 151 -6.22 -11.25 17.99
CA VAL A 151 -6.15 -12.61 18.51
C VAL A 151 -7.47 -12.90 19.21
N PRO A 152 -8.25 -13.93 18.80
CA PRO A 152 -9.31 -14.42 19.67
C PRO A 152 -8.58 -14.95 20.90
N VAL A 153 -8.73 -14.25 22.02
CA VAL A 153 -8.28 -14.76 23.31
C VAL A 153 -9.06 -16.06 23.54
N ALA A 154 -8.37 -17.18 23.41
CA ALA A 154 -8.88 -18.50 23.77
C ALA A 154 -9.10 -18.59 25.28
#